data_AF-A0A382G9T9-F1
#
_entry.id   AF-A0A382G9T9-F1
#
_cell.length_a   1.000
_cell.length_b   1.000
_cell.length_c   1.000
_cell.angle_alpha   90.00
_cell.angle_beta   90.00
_cell.angle_gamma   90.00
#
_symmetry.space_group_name_H-M   'P 1'
#
loop_
_entity.id
_entity.type
_entity.pdbx_description
1 polymer ?
#
loop_
_entity_poly.entity_id
_entity_poly.type
_entity_poly.pdbx_seq_one_letter_code
_entity_poly.pdbx_strand_id
1 'polypeptide(L)'
;MSETDTHDQVVTKTRKKLKPPTGYKVLLHNDNFTTMEFVVYVLETIFNKSPSDAMRIMLHVHKNGVGVCGVFTHEVAETKV
;
A
#
# COMPACT_ATOMS: atom_id res chain seq x y z
N MET A 1 19.25 -33.86 -55.44
CA MET A 1 19.30 -33.70 -53.97
C MET A 1 18.74 -32.34 -53.67
N SER A 2 17.50 -32.28 -53.21
CA SER A 2 16.80 -31.03 -52.92
C SER A 2 16.80 -30.89 -51.41
N GLU A 3 17.73 -30.10 -50.88
CA GLU A 3 17.81 -29.79 -49.45
C GLU A 3 16.65 -28.86 -49.10
N THR A 4 15.68 -29.41 -48.37
CA THR A 4 14.57 -28.63 -47.80
C THR A 4 15.08 -27.88 -46.57
N ASP A 5 15.36 -26.60 -46.76
CA ASP A 5 15.70 -25.63 -45.72
C ASP A 5 14.55 -25.54 -44.69
N THR A 6 14.78 -26.13 -43.51
CA THR A 6 13.78 -26.17 -42.45
C THR A 6 13.97 -24.93 -41.58
N HIS A 7 13.22 -23.87 -41.89
CA HIS A 7 13.15 -22.66 -41.07
C HIS A 7 12.44 -22.96 -39.75
N ASP A 8 13.21 -23.27 -38.71
CA ASP A 8 12.71 -23.39 -37.34
C ASP A 8 12.42 -21.98 -36.79
N GLN A 9 11.17 -21.55 -36.87
CA GLN A 9 10.74 -20.28 -36.30
C GLN A 9 10.56 -20.44 -34.78
N VAL A 10 11.54 -19.97 -34.02
CA VAL A 10 11.44 -19.85 -32.56
C VAL A 10 10.40 -18.79 -32.21
N VAL A 11 9.17 -19.23 -31.88
CA VAL A 11 8.11 -18.35 -31.38
C VAL A 11 8.45 -17.90 -29.97
N THR A 12 9.00 -16.69 -29.83
CA THR A 12 9.17 -16.05 -28.52
C THR A 12 7.80 -15.68 -27.95
N LYS A 13 7.33 -16.42 -26.92
CA LYS A 13 6.13 -16.06 -26.16
C LYS A 13 6.30 -14.66 -25.57
N THR A 14 5.48 -13.70 -26.01
CA THR A 14 5.39 -12.35 -25.44
C THR A 14 5.11 -12.46 -23.94
N ARG A 15 6.03 -12.01 -23.08
CA ARG A 15 5.80 -11.90 -21.63
C ARG A 15 4.58 -11.00 -21.41
N LYS A 16 3.46 -11.56 -20.93
CA LYS A 16 2.32 -10.76 -20.45
C LYS A 16 2.84 -9.77 -19.40
N LYS A 17 2.67 -8.46 -19.65
CA LYS A 17 2.91 -7.45 -18.63
C LYS A 17 1.88 -7.64 -17.52
N LEU A 18 2.32 -8.17 -16.38
CA LEU A 18 1.47 -8.28 -15.20
C LEU A 18 1.24 -6.87 -14.65
N LYS A 19 -0.02 -6.52 -14.38
CA LYS A 19 -0.35 -5.25 -13.71
C LYS A 19 0.21 -5.31 -12.28
N PRO A 20 0.92 -4.28 -11.79
CA PRO A 20 1.35 -4.25 -10.41
C PRO A 20 0.14 -4.30 -9.47
N PRO A 21 0.27 -4.91 -8.28
CA PRO A 21 -0.82 -4.97 -7.32
C PRO A 21 -1.29 -3.55 -6.96
N THR A 22 -2.61 -3.34 -6.95
CA THR A 22 -3.20 -2.06 -6.55
C THR A 22 -3.00 -1.87 -5.04
N GLY A 23 -2.39 -0.76 -4.65
CA GLY A 23 -2.21 -0.41 -3.24
C GLY A 23 -3.54 -0.05 -2.58
N TYR A 24 -3.73 -0.50 -1.34
CA TYR A 24 -4.87 -0.23 -0.48
C TYR A 24 -4.48 0.82 0.56
N LYS A 25 -5.29 1.87 0.69
CA LYS A 25 -5.12 2.91 1.71
C LYS A 25 -5.77 2.43 3.01
N VAL A 26 -5.01 2.45 4.10
CA VAL A 26 -5.58 2.31 5.45
C VAL A 26 -5.89 3.72 5.96
N LEU A 27 -7.14 3.95 6.33
CA LEU A 27 -7.65 5.23 6.78
C LEU A 27 -7.87 5.21 8.30
N LEU A 28 -7.52 6.31 8.95
CA LEU A 28 -7.90 6.57 10.35
C LEU A 28 -8.98 7.64 10.37
N HIS A 29 -10.08 7.34 11.06
CA HIS A 29 -11.19 8.26 11.27
C HIS A 29 -11.07 8.92 12.65
N ASN A 30 -11.45 10.19 12.73
CA ASN A 30 -11.52 10.92 13.98
C ASN A 30 -12.74 10.51 14.80
N ASP A 31 -12.59 10.58 16.12
CA ASP A 31 -13.67 10.41 17.09
C ASP A 31 -13.46 11.36 18.30
N ASN A 32 -14.39 11.36 19.26
CA ASN A 32 -14.37 12.29 20.40
C ASN A 32 -13.85 11.69 21.71
N PHE A 33 -13.33 10.46 21.69
CA PHE A 33 -12.97 9.70 22.89
C PHE A 33 -11.49 9.27 22.88
N THR A 34 -10.95 8.93 21.72
CA THR A 34 -9.56 8.49 21.58
C THR A 34 -8.60 9.66 21.80
N THR A 35 -7.62 9.49 22.68
CA THR A 35 -6.64 10.55 22.98
C THR A 35 -5.64 10.75 21.84
N MET A 36 -5.14 11.98 21.68
CA MET A 36 -4.12 12.30 20.67
C MET A 36 -2.85 11.45 20.84
N GLU A 37 -2.40 11.28 22.08
CA GLU A 37 -1.23 10.46 22.43
C GLU A 37 -1.42 8.99 22.02
N PHE A 38 -2.61 8.43 22.21
CA PHE A 38 -2.90 7.06 21.79
C PHE A 38 -2.84 6.92 20.26
N VAL A 39 -3.40 7.89 19.52
CA VAL A 39 -3.31 7.89 18.06
C VAL A 39 -1.86 7.96 17.58
N VAL A 40 -1.04 8.83 18.19
CA VAL A 40 0.39 8.93 17.87
C VAL A 40 1.10 7.59 18.13
N TYR A 41 0.86 6.97 19.29
CA TYR A 41 1.42 5.66 19.64
C TYR A 41 1.06 4.58 18.61
N VAL A 42 -0.20 4.52 18.16
CA VAL A 42 -0.63 3.56 17.13
C VAL A 42 0.08 3.83 15.79
N LEU A 43 0.20 5.10 15.38
CA LEU A 43 0.89 5.49 14.16
C LEU A 43 2.38 5.11 14.19
N GLU A 44 3.04 5.25 15.33
CA GLU A 44 4.45 4.88 15.51
C GLU A 44 4.65 3.35 15.56
N THR A 45 3.83 2.64 16.32
CA THR A 45 4.05 1.21 16.60
C THR A 45 3.50 0.28 15.52
N ILE A 46 2.31 0.58 14.99
CA ILE A 46 1.63 -0.29 14.01
C ILE A 46 1.95 0.16 12.58
N PHE A 47 2.04 1.47 12.35
CA PHE A 47 2.27 2.02 11.00
C PHE A 47 3.71 2.51 10.76
N ASN A 48 4.59 2.32 11.75
CA ASN A 48 6.01 2.66 11.69
C ASN A 48 6.26 4.09 11.22
N LYS A 49 5.41 5.03 11.65
CA LYS A 49 5.62 6.45 11.39
C LYS A 49 6.73 6.99 12.27
N SER A 50 7.48 7.93 11.72
CA SER A 50 8.35 8.78 12.53
C SER A 50 7.49 9.62 13.47
N PRO A 51 8.02 10.08 14.62
CA PRO A 51 7.24 10.91 15.55
C PRO A 51 6.67 12.17 14.89
N SER A 52 7.45 12.82 14.02
CA SER A 52 7.00 14.00 13.27
C SER A 52 5.86 13.68 12.29
N ASP A 53 5.92 12.54 11.61
CA ASP A 53 4.83 12.10 10.73
C ASP A 53 3.59 11.68 11.50
N ALA A 54 3.76 10.99 12.64
CA ALA A 54 2.67 10.56 13.49
C ALA A 54 1.88 11.76 14.03
N MET A 55 2.56 12.77 14.58
CA MET A 55 1.92 14.03 14.99
C MET A 55 1.21 14.73 13.83
N ARG A 56 1.84 14.80 12.65
CA ARG A 56 1.25 15.46 11.48
C ARG A 56 -0.02 14.75 11.00
N ILE A 57 0.00 13.43 10.93
CA ILE A 57 -1.16 12.62 10.54
C ILE A 57 -2.26 12.73 11.60
N MET A 58 -1.92 12.61 12.89
CA MET A 58 -2.87 12.76 13.99
C MET A 58 -3.59 14.12 13.94
N LEU A 59 -2.84 15.22 13.83
CA LEU A 59 -3.43 16.56 13.72
C LEU A 59 -4.31 16.72 12.48
N HIS A 60 -3.94 16.08 11.37
CA HIS A 60 -4.75 16.09 10.16
C HIS A 60 -6.08 15.36 10.37
N VAL A 61 -6.06 14.17 10.97
CA VAL A 61 -7.26 13.38 11.28
C VAL A 61 -8.17 14.16 12.21
N HIS A 62 -7.62 14.71 13.30
CA HIS A 62 -8.39 15.49 14.27
C HIS A 62 -9.13 16.68 13.64
N LYS A 63 -8.49 17.39 12.70
CA LYS A 63 -9.06 18.57 12.04
C LYS A 63 -9.99 18.26 10.88
N ASN A 64 -9.72 17.18 10.13
CA ASN A 64 -10.39 16.89 8.85
C ASN A 64 -11.28 15.63 8.90
N GLY A 65 -11.36 14.96 10.05
CA GLY A 65 -12.21 13.78 10.26
C GLY A 65 -11.64 12.46 9.75
N VAL A 66 -10.67 12.48 8.84
CA VAL A 66 -10.03 11.29 8.28
C VAL A 66 -8.60 11.58 7.81
N GLY A 67 -7.73 10.56 7.79
CA GLY A 67 -6.37 10.66 7.29
C GLY A 67 -5.81 9.30 6.86
N VAL A 68 -4.77 9.31 6.02
CA VAL A 68 -4.14 8.09 5.51
C VAL A 68 -2.99 7.67 6.43
N CYS A 69 -3.08 6.49 7.02
CA CYS A 69 -2.00 5.89 7.81
C CYS A 69 -0.92 5.28 6.91
N GLY A 70 -1.31 4.67 5.79
CA GLY A 70 -0.36 4.06 4.86
C GLY A 70 -1.03 3.44 3.65
N VAL A 71 -0.18 2.98 2.71
CA VAL A 71 -0.61 2.27 1.51
C VAL A 71 0.10 0.91 1.49
N PHE A 72 -0.68 -0.17 1.43
CA PHE A 72 -0.18 -1.54 1.55
C PHE A 72 -0.80 -2.45 0.48
N THR A 73 -0.31 -3.69 0.37
CA THR A 73 -1.06 -4.75 -0.33
C THR A 73 -2.35 -5.06 0.43
N HIS A 74 -3.32 -5.72 -0.23
CA HIS A 74 -4.58 -6.08 0.40
C HIS A 74 -4.40 -6.83 1.73
N GLU A 75 -3.63 -7.92 1.71
CA GLU A 75 -3.38 -8.78 2.88
C GLU A 75 -2.74 -8.01 4.04
N VAL A 76 -1.78 -7.12 3.75
CA VAL A 76 -1.12 -6.31 4.78
C VAL A 76 -2.04 -5.19 5.28
N ALA A 77 -2.89 -4.63 4.41
CA ALA A 77 -3.88 -3.64 4.83
C ALA A 77 -4.92 -4.28 5.75
N GLU A 78 -5.44 -5.46 5.41
CA GLU A 78 -6.44 -6.19 6.19
C GLU A 78 -5.95 -6.55 7.60
N THR A 79 -4.67 -6.90 7.75
CA THR A 79 -4.08 -7.20 9.07
C THR A 79 -3.79 -5.95 9.93
N LYS A 80 -3.89 -4.75 9.37
CA LYS A 80 -3.65 -3.47 10.06
C LYS A 80 -4.94 -2.71 10.40
N VAL A 81 -6.11 -3.28 10.11
CA VAL A 81 -7.44 -2.73 10.43
C VAL A 81 -7.90 -3.24 11.79
#